data_AF-A0A5P9F339-F1
#
_entry.id   AF-A0A5P9F339-F1
#
_cell.length_a   1.000
_cell.length_b   1.000
_cell.length_c   1.000
_cell.angle_alpha   90.00
_cell.angle_beta   90.00
_cell.angle_gamma   90.00
#
_symmetry.space_group_name_H-M   'P 1'
#
loop_
_entity.id
_entity.type
_entity.pdbx_description
1 polymer ?
#
loop_
_entity_poly.entity_id
_entity_poly.type
_entity_poly.pdbx_seq_one_letter_code
_entity_poly.pdbx_strand_id
1 'polypeptide(L)'
;MLSLLVTRVIFVIKEHRRLLEQPGSPTGWLVAQWAKIMVLPQFFLAPFTLLFGRWEGPMIFLARFLAMHVVYYLDRMIPYTRALGICHLVTFGPLFIWFSLNFSEIYQGWGVFGFLFVIEYIIIGLCLYFDLRDLILYLCGRPYPCYVRDYNRTGYLHIEDKRVEQPVTLLSIFFW
;
A
#
# COMPACT_ATOMS: atom_id res chain seq x y z
N MET A 1 11.86 22.41 -9.00
CA MET A 1 11.30 21.75 -7.79
C MET A 1 10.61 20.43 -8.08
N LEU A 2 9.80 20.31 -9.14
CA LEU A 2 9.13 19.06 -9.53
C LEU A 2 10.10 17.88 -9.77
N SER A 3 11.26 18.13 -10.36
CA SER A 3 12.29 17.11 -10.61
C SER A 3 12.79 16.43 -9.33
N LEU A 4 13.09 17.20 -8.28
CA LEU A 4 13.57 16.69 -6.99
C LEU A 4 12.55 15.82 -6.26
N LEU A 5 11.26 16.19 -6.32
CA LEU A 5 10.18 15.41 -5.71
C LEU A 5 9.99 14.07 -6.43
N VAL A 6 9.99 14.09 -7.77
CA VAL A 6 9.87 12.89 -8.61
C VAL A 6 11.08 11.97 -8.40
N THR A 7 12.30 12.51 -8.39
CA THR A 7 13.51 11.72 -8.11
C THR A 7 13.47 11.07 -6.73
N ARG A 8 12.97 11.79 -5.70
CA ARG A 8 12.79 11.22 -4.35
C ARG A 8 11.79 10.07 -4.34
N VAL A 9 10.63 10.23 -4.98
CA VAL A 9 9.63 9.17 -5.05
C VAL A 9 10.19 7.93 -5.78
N ILE A 10 10.92 8.12 -6.87
CA ILE A 10 11.58 7.02 -7.58
C ILE A 10 12.62 6.32 -6.69
N PHE A 11 13.40 7.08 -5.93
CA PHE A 11 14.40 6.52 -5.01
C PHE A 11 13.74 5.66 -3.93
N VAL A 12 12.69 6.17 -3.29
CA VAL A 12 11.91 5.44 -2.26
C VAL A 12 11.32 4.16 -2.84
N ILE A 13 10.71 4.23 -4.02
CA ILE A 13 10.16 3.06 -4.70
C ILE A 13 11.27 2.03 -4.98
N LYS A 14 12.43 2.46 -5.46
CA LYS A 14 13.56 1.57 -5.74
C LYS A 14 14.14 0.96 -4.48
N GLU A 15 14.29 1.72 -3.41
CA GLU A 15 14.84 1.26 -2.13
C GLU A 15 13.90 0.27 -1.44
N HIS A 16 12.62 0.60 -1.33
CA HIS A 16 11.60 -0.32 -0.82
C HIS A 16 11.48 -1.60 -1.66
N ARG A 17 11.52 -1.48 -3.01
CA ARG A 17 11.50 -2.65 -3.89
C ARG A 17 12.71 -3.54 -3.72
N ARG A 18 13.92 -2.97 -3.54
CA ARG A 18 15.14 -3.77 -3.32
C ARG A 18 15.05 -4.65 -2.09
N LEU A 19 14.39 -4.19 -1.03
CA LEU A 19 14.15 -5.02 0.15
C LEU A 19 13.16 -6.15 -0.17
N LEU A 20 12.06 -5.84 -0.85
CA LEU A 20 11.01 -6.81 -1.21
C LEU A 20 11.44 -7.83 -2.29
N GLU A 21 12.50 -7.54 -3.03
CA GLU A 21 13.06 -8.40 -4.07
C GLU A 21 14.15 -9.36 -3.53
N GLN A 22 14.50 -9.28 -2.23
CA GLN A 22 15.47 -10.21 -1.64
C GLN A 22 14.90 -11.64 -1.58
N PRO A 23 15.70 -12.67 -1.90
CA PRO A 23 15.28 -14.06 -1.83
C PRO A 23 15.07 -14.50 -0.37
N GLY A 24 14.27 -15.54 -0.15
CA GLY A 24 14.09 -16.15 1.18
C GLY A 24 12.94 -15.61 2.03
N SER A 25 12.17 -14.61 1.56
CA SER A 25 10.90 -14.21 2.19
C SER A 25 9.70 -14.47 1.27
N PRO A 26 8.94 -15.56 1.49
CA PRO A 26 7.68 -15.80 0.76
C PRO A 26 6.69 -14.65 0.92
N THR A 27 6.65 -14.02 2.09
CA THR A 27 5.75 -12.90 2.37
C THR A 27 6.24 -11.60 1.71
N GLY A 28 7.55 -11.37 1.62
CA GLY A 28 8.14 -10.27 0.84
C GLY A 28 7.83 -10.39 -0.65
N TRP A 29 7.94 -11.60 -1.20
CA TRP A 29 7.55 -11.87 -2.59
C TRP A 29 6.06 -11.59 -2.83
N LEU A 30 5.17 -12.03 -1.93
CA LEU A 30 3.74 -11.74 -2.02
C LEU A 30 3.45 -10.24 -2.01
N VAL A 31 4.09 -9.48 -1.10
CA VAL A 31 3.98 -8.02 -1.04
C VAL A 31 4.49 -7.37 -2.34
N ALA A 32 5.58 -7.88 -2.92
CA ALA A 32 6.11 -7.40 -4.20
C ALA A 32 5.13 -7.61 -5.37
N GLN A 33 4.43 -8.76 -5.42
CA GLN A 33 3.40 -9.00 -6.43
C GLN A 33 2.16 -8.14 -6.18
N TRP A 34 1.70 -8.06 -4.93
CA TRP A 34 0.56 -7.21 -4.56
C TRP A 34 0.79 -5.75 -4.94
N ALA A 35 1.99 -5.22 -4.69
CA ALA A 35 2.36 -3.88 -5.10
C ALA A 35 2.22 -3.65 -6.61
N LYS A 36 2.51 -4.64 -7.46
CA LYS A 36 2.31 -4.51 -8.92
C LYS A 36 0.83 -4.45 -9.29
N ILE A 37 0.02 -5.33 -8.70
CA ILE A 37 -1.44 -5.37 -8.93
C ILE A 37 -2.09 -4.06 -8.49
N MET A 38 -1.61 -3.48 -7.40
CA MET A 38 -2.07 -2.21 -6.85
C MET A 38 -1.65 -0.99 -7.68
N VAL A 39 -0.38 -0.95 -8.09
CA VAL A 39 0.22 0.25 -8.67
C VAL A 39 -0.05 0.35 -10.16
N LEU A 40 0.05 -0.77 -10.88
CA LEU A 40 0.01 -0.78 -12.34
C LEU A 40 -1.32 -0.25 -12.90
N PRO A 41 -2.49 -0.68 -12.41
CA PRO A 41 -3.77 -0.14 -12.87
C PRO A 41 -3.88 1.37 -12.67
N GLN A 42 -3.37 1.90 -11.56
CA GLN A 42 -3.52 3.31 -11.20
C GLN A 42 -2.68 4.26 -12.08
N PHE A 43 -1.52 3.81 -12.56
CA PHE A 43 -0.71 4.57 -13.53
C PHE A 43 -1.36 4.67 -14.91
N PHE A 44 -2.16 3.68 -15.31
CA PHE A 44 -2.89 3.70 -16.58
C PHE A 44 -4.29 4.33 -16.44
N LEU A 45 -4.99 4.07 -15.34
CA LEU A 45 -6.35 4.54 -15.09
C LEU A 45 -6.42 6.04 -14.82
N ALA A 46 -5.43 6.63 -14.14
CA ALA A 46 -5.43 8.06 -13.87
C ALA A 46 -5.41 8.93 -15.15
N PRO A 47 -4.49 8.75 -16.12
CA PRO A 47 -4.56 9.48 -17.37
C PRO A 47 -5.78 9.06 -18.21
N PHE A 48 -6.17 7.79 -18.18
CA PHE A 48 -7.34 7.31 -18.91
C PHE A 48 -8.64 7.99 -18.48
N THR A 49 -8.94 8.00 -17.17
CA THR A 49 -10.15 8.65 -16.62
C THR A 49 -10.16 10.16 -16.84
N LEU A 50 -9.00 10.83 -16.80
CA LEU A 50 -8.84 12.23 -17.18
C LEU A 50 -9.32 12.51 -18.62
N LEU A 51 -9.00 11.64 -19.58
CA LEU A 51 -9.42 11.78 -20.97
C LEU A 51 -10.95 11.75 -21.14
N PHE A 52 -11.67 11.15 -20.20
CA PHE A 52 -13.13 11.10 -20.16
C PHE A 52 -13.75 12.11 -19.17
N GLY A 53 -12.97 13.07 -18.67
CA GLY A 53 -13.45 14.10 -17.73
C GLY A 53 -13.79 13.57 -16.34
N ARG A 54 -13.25 12.41 -15.98
CA ARG A 54 -13.49 11.72 -14.70
C ARG A 54 -12.33 11.99 -13.74
N TRP A 55 -12.66 12.32 -12.49
CA TRP A 55 -11.67 12.72 -11.47
C TRP A 55 -11.22 11.57 -10.56
N GLU A 56 -11.93 10.44 -10.59
CA GLU A 56 -11.72 9.32 -9.69
C GLU A 56 -10.33 8.71 -9.82
N GLY A 57 -9.85 8.45 -11.04
CA GLY A 57 -8.50 7.95 -11.26
C GLY A 57 -7.40 8.92 -10.79
N PRO A 58 -7.44 10.22 -11.13
CA PRO A 58 -6.53 11.22 -10.58
C PRO A 58 -6.53 11.29 -9.06
N MET A 59 -7.70 11.20 -8.42
CA MET A 59 -7.80 11.21 -6.96
C MET A 59 -7.15 9.98 -6.32
N ILE A 60 -7.39 8.79 -6.88
CA ILE A 60 -6.73 7.54 -6.45
C ILE A 60 -5.21 7.67 -6.59
N PHE A 61 -4.74 8.20 -7.72
CA PHE A 61 -3.32 8.42 -7.96
C PHE A 61 -2.70 9.42 -6.98
N LEU A 62 -3.39 10.53 -6.72
CA LEU A 62 -2.96 11.54 -5.75
C LEU A 62 -2.88 10.97 -4.33
N ALA A 63 -3.88 10.19 -3.91
CA ALA A 63 -3.88 9.52 -2.60
C ALA A 63 -2.70 8.55 -2.44
N ARG A 64 -2.35 7.81 -3.51
CA ARG A 64 -1.13 6.99 -3.54
C ARG A 64 0.12 7.85 -3.37
N PHE A 65 0.22 8.91 -4.17
CA PHE A 65 1.39 9.78 -4.15
C PHE A 65 1.62 10.38 -2.75
N LEU A 66 0.55 10.86 -2.13
CA LEU A 66 0.57 11.39 -0.77
C LEU A 66 0.96 10.31 0.25
N ALA A 67 0.38 9.11 0.17
CA ALA A 67 0.74 8.03 1.08
C ALA A 67 2.22 7.67 1.00
N MET A 68 2.74 7.47 -0.21
CA MET A 68 4.16 7.15 -0.44
C MET A 68 5.08 8.27 0.05
N HIS A 69 4.67 9.52 -0.12
CA HIS A 69 5.45 10.67 0.35
C HIS A 69 5.51 10.73 1.88
N VAL A 70 4.39 10.55 2.57
CA VAL A 70 4.34 10.56 4.03
C VAL A 70 5.10 9.36 4.60
N VAL A 71 4.94 8.17 4.02
CA VAL A 71 5.64 6.96 4.46
C VAL A 71 7.15 7.10 4.40
N TYR A 72 7.68 7.71 3.34
CA TYR A 72 9.11 7.99 3.27
C TYR A 72 9.66 8.74 4.48
N TYR A 73 8.89 9.69 5.02
CA TYR A 73 9.29 10.42 6.23
C TYR A 73 9.06 9.59 7.49
N LEU A 74 7.96 8.83 7.57
CA LEU A 74 7.69 7.95 8.70
C LEU A 74 8.73 6.84 8.84
N ASP A 75 9.17 6.23 7.73
CA ASP A 75 10.16 5.15 7.75
C ASP A 75 11.51 5.61 8.29
N ARG A 76 11.84 6.90 8.21
CA ARG A 76 13.03 7.46 8.84
C ARG A 76 12.95 7.53 10.36
N MET A 77 11.73 7.56 10.91
CA MET A 77 11.48 7.65 12.35
C MET A 77 11.20 6.27 12.95
N ILE A 78 10.46 5.42 12.24
CA ILE A 78 10.03 4.09 12.70
C ILE A 78 10.22 3.03 11.58
N PRO A 79 11.47 2.74 11.19
CA PRO A 79 11.77 1.89 10.05
C PRO A 79 11.23 0.46 10.25
N TYR A 80 10.87 -0.19 9.13
CA TYR A 80 10.43 -1.59 9.09
C TYR A 80 9.16 -1.90 9.88
N THR A 81 8.41 -0.87 10.30
CA THR A 81 7.16 -1.03 11.04
C THR A 81 5.94 -0.95 10.12
N ARG A 82 4.77 -1.39 10.60
CA ARG A 82 3.48 -1.35 9.91
C ARG A 82 2.89 0.07 9.69
N ALA A 83 3.68 1.13 9.85
CA ALA A 83 3.22 2.52 9.77
C ALA A 83 2.71 2.95 8.38
N LEU A 84 3.12 2.25 7.31
CA LEU A 84 2.58 2.43 5.94
C LEU A 84 1.05 2.32 5.90
N GLY A 85 0.46 1.45 6.72
CA GLY A 85 -0.99 1.29 6.77
C GLY A 85 -1.72 2.56 7.23
N ILE A 86 -1.12 3.33 8.16
CA ILE A 86 -1.71 4.60 8.61
C ILE A 86 -1.80 5.60 7.46
N CYS A 87 -0.74 5.70 6.66
CA CYS A 87 -0.71 6.61 5.52
C CYS A 87 -1.80 6.25 4.50
N HIS A 88 -1.96 4.97 4.19
CA HIS A 88 -3.03 4.54 3.30
C HIS A 88 -4.42 4.78 3.89
N LEU A 89 -4.65 4.49 5.18
CA LEU A 89 -5.93 4.74 5.83
C LEU A 89 -6.33 6.22 5.75
N VAL A 90 -5.37 7.13 5.96
CA VAL A 90 -5.62 8.58 5.94
C VAL A 90 -5.84 9.10 4.51
N THR A 91 -5.15 8.56 3.51
CA THR A 91 -5.28 9.07 2.13
C THR A 91 -6.35 8.36 1.31
N PHE A 92 -6.45 7.04 1.39
CA PHE A 92 -7.44 6.23 0.66
C PHE A 92 -8.75 6.06 1.41
N GLY A 93 -8.76 6.09 2.75
CA GLY A 93 -9.98 5.90 3.54
C GLY A 93 -11.09 6.89 3.20
N PRO A 94 -10.83 8.21 3.19
CA PRO A 94 -11.82 9.21 2.79
C PRO A 94 -12.33 9.02 1.36
N LEU A 95 -11.45 8.66 0.42
CA LEU A 95 -11.83 8.37 -0.95
C LEU A 95 -12.72 7.13 -1.05
N PHE A 96 -12.38 6.07 -0.31
CA PHE A 96 -13.18 4.85 -0.28
C PHE A 96 -14.57 5.11 0.28
N ILE A 97 -14.69 5.88 1.37
CA ILE A 97 -16.00 6.31 1.90
C ILE A 97 -16.78 7.10 0.85
N TRP A 98 -16.16 8.07 0.19
CA TRP A 98 -16.80 8.85 -0.86
C TRP A 98 -17.26 7.98 -2.04
N PHE A 99 -16.43 7.03 -2.48
CA PHE A 99 -16.80 6.03 -3.48
C PHE A 99 -17.96 5.15 -3.03
N SER A 100 -17.99 4.70 -1.78
CA SER A 100 -19.09 3.89 -1.25
C SER A 100 -20.40 4.67 -1.22
N LEU A 101 -20.38 5.94 -0.80
CA LEU A 101 -21.57 6.78 -0.73
C LEU A 101 -22.12 7.15 -2.10
N ASN A 102 -21.26 7.29 -3.11
CA ASN A 102 -21.63 7.72 -4.47
C ASN A 102 -21.47 6.59 -5.50
N PHE A 103 -21.49 5.33 -5.04
CA PHE A 103 -21.08 4.19 -5.86
C PHE A 103 -21.86 4.08 -7.17
N SER A 104 -23.19 4.19 -7.10
CA SER A 104 -24.06 4.05 -8.26
C SER A 104 -23.83 5.16 -9.30
N GLU A 105 -23.68 6.41 -8.86
CA GLU A 105 -23.44 7.55 -9.73
C GLU A 105 -22.07 7.45 -10.40
N ILE A 106 -21.05 7.07 -9.64
CA ILE A 106 -19.69 6.91 -10.16
C ILE A 106 -19.64 5.76 -11.15
N TYR A 107 -20.21 4.60 -10.80
CA TYR A 107 -20.27 3.44 -11.68
C TYR A 107 -20.97 3.76 -13.01
N GLN A 108 -22.13 4.41 -12.96
CA GLN A 108 -22.87 4.82 -14.16
C GLN A 108 -22.08 5.84 -14.98
N GLY A 109 -21.43 6.79 -14.32
CA GLY A 109 -20.62 7.82 -14.97
C GLY A 109 -19.37 7.28 -15.68
N TRP A 110 -18.89 6.09 -15.30
CA TRP A 110 -17.84 5.37 -16.04
C TRP A 110 -18.38 4.60 -17.26
N GLY A 111 -19.70 4.46 -17.39
CA GLY A 111 -20.36 3.82 -18.53
C GLY A 111 -19.86 2.41 -18.79
N VAL A 112 -19.44 2.12 -20.03
CA VAL A 112 -18.91 0.80 -20.44
C VAL A 112 -17.65 0.39 -19.66
N PHE A 113 -16.96 1.34 -19.02
CA PHE A 113 -15.78 1.09 -18.20
C PHE A 113 -16.11 0.93 -16.72
N GLY A 114 -17.38 0.92 -16.31
CA GLY A 114 -17.80 0.79 -14.91
C GLY A 114 -17.21 -0.44 -14.20
N PHE A 115 -16.94 -1.53 -14.92
CA PHE A 115 -16.28 -2.71 -14.35
C PHE A 115 -14.85 -2.41 -13.84
N LEU A 116 -14.11 -1.49 -14.47
CA LEU A 116 -12.79 -1.07 -14.03
C LEU A 116 -12.86 -0.30 -12.70
N PHE A 117 -13.89 0.53 -12.54
CA PHE A 117 -14.16 1.19 -11.25
C PHE A 117 -14.45 0.17 -10.15
N VAL A 118 -15.23 -0.88 -10.43
CA VAL A 118 -15.51 -1.94 -9.45
C VAL A 118 -14.23 -2.67 -9.04
N ILE A 119 -13.34 -2.99 -9.99
CA ILE A 119 -12.06 -3.62 -9.70
C ILE A 119 -11.20 -2.73 -8.80
N GLU A 120 -11.06 -1.45 -9.11
CA GLU A 120 -10.32 -0.49 -8.27
C GLU A 120 -10.94 -0.37 -6.88
N TYR A 121 -12.27 -0.26 -6.79
CA TYR A 121 -12.97 -0.18 -5.52
C TYR A 121 -12.68 -1.40 -4.63
N ILE A 122 -12.70 -2.61 -5.21
CA ILE A 122 -12.35 -3.84 -4.49
C ILE A 122 -10.88 -3.83 -4.06
N ILE A 123 -9.95 -3.45 -4.94
CA ILE A 123 -8.52 -3.37 -4.62
C ILE A 123 -8.28 -2.39 -3.46
N ILE A 124 -8.85 -1.19 -3.53
CA ILE A 124 -8.74 -0.18 -2.47
C ILE A 124 -9.33 -0.71 -1.17
N GLY A 125 -10.50 -1.34 -1.21
CA GLY A 125 -11.14 -1.94 -0.04
C GLY A 125 -10.28 -3.02 0.63
N LEU A 126 -9.70 -3.93 -0.17
CA LEU A 126 -8.76 -4.94 0.34
C LEU A 126 -7.53 -4.31 0.98
N CYS A 127 -7.01 -3.23 0.39
CA CYS A 127 -5.84 -2.54 0.95
C CYS A 127 -6.15 -1.90 2.28
N LEU A 128 -7.23 -1.14 2.36
CA LEU A 128 -7.68 -0.52 3.60
C LEU A 128 -7.96 -1.56 4.69
N TYR A 129 -8.49 -2.74 4.32
CA TYR A 129 -8.64 -3.85 5.26
C TYR A 129 -7.30 -4.34 5.80
N PHE A 130 -6.32 -4.62 4.93
CA PHE A 130 -4.99 -5.07 5.36
C PHE A 130 -4.25 -3.99 6.16
N ASP A 131 -4.39 -2.73 5.77
CA ASP A 131 -3.79 -1.57 6.45
C ASP A 131 -4.41 -1.36 7.84
N LEU A 132 -5.73 -1.49 7.98
CA LEU A 132 -6.43 -1.41 9.27
C LEU A 132 -6.03 -2.57 10.19
N ARG A 133 -5.96 -3.78 9.66
CA ARG A 133 -5.46 -4.94 10.39
C ARG A 133 -4.04 -4.69 10.90
N ASP A 134 -3.16 -4.20 10.03
CA ASP A 134 -1.77 -3.94 10.36
C ASP A 134 -1.61 -2.84 11.43
N LEU A 135 -2.47 -1.82 11.39
CA LEU A 135 -2.57 -0.80 12.44
C LEU A 135 -3.01 -1.41 13.77
N ILE A 136 -4.06 -2.22 13.80
CA ILE A 136 -4.52 -2.89 15.03
C ILE A 136 -3.39 -3.72 15.64
N LEU A 137 -2.66 -4.46 14.81
CA LEU A 137 -1.54 -5.29 15.26
C LEU A 137 -0.36 -4.47 15.79
N TYR A 138 -0.06 -3.34 15.15
CA TYR A 138 0.91 -2.37 15.67
C TYR A 138 0.52 -1.89 17.06
N LEU A 139 -0.74 -1.48 17.26
CA LEU A 139 -1.28 -1.03 18.55
C LEU A 139 -1.29 -2.14 19.61
N CYS A 140 -1.46 -3.40 19.21
CA CYS A 140 -1.33 -4.57 20.08
C CYS A 140 0.13 -4.97 20.39
N GLY A 141 1.11 -4.11 20.08
CA GLY A 141 2.52 -4.34 20.39
C GLY A 141 3.22 -5.29 19.42
N ARG A 142 2.70 -5.45 18.19
CA ARG A 142 3.22 -6.36 17.16
C ARG A 142 3.63 -5.56 15.91
N PRO A 143 4.67 -4.72 16.02
CA PRO A 143 4.91 -3.64 15.05
C PRO A 143 5.49 -4.10 13.72
N TYR A 144 6.09 -5.30 13.66
CA TYR A 144 6.79 -5.80 12.49
C TYR A 144 5.86 -6.65 11.60
N PRO A 145 5.77 -6.36 10.30
CA PRO A 145 5.04 -7.18 9.35
C PRO A 145 5.78 -8.51 9.09
N CYS A 146 5.08 -9.52 8.56
CA CYS A 146 5.64 -10.85 8.35
C CYS A 146 6.91 -10.85 7.47
N TYR A 147 6.98 -10.02 6.43
CA TYR A 147 8.14 -9.98 5.53
C TYR A 147 9.40 -9.44 6.20
N VAL A 148 9.28 -8.44 7.08
CA VAL A 148 10.41 -7.94 7.89
C VAL A 148 10.92 -9.04 8.82
N ARG A 149 10.00 -9.81 9.41
CA ARG A 149 10.34 -10.91 10.32
C ARG A 149 11.02 -12.06 9.58
N ASP A 150 10.55 -12.39 8.37
CA ASP A 150 11.22 -13.36 7.48
C ASP A 150 12.63 -12.89 7.08
N TYR A 151 12.78 -11.61 6.71
CA TYR A 151 14.09 -11.04 6.36
C TYR A 151 15.06 -10.99 7.54
N ASN A 152 14.56 -10.77 8.76
CA ASN A 152 15.40 -10.86 9.97
C ASN A 152 15.86 -12.29 10.23
N ARG A 153 14.97 -13.29 10.06
CA ARG A 153 15.30 -14.71 10.26
C ARG A 153 16.32 -15.25 9.26
N THR A 154 16.30 -14.73 8.05
CA THR A 154 17.22 -15.11 6.97
C THR A 154 18.53 -14.31 6.99
N GLY A 155 18.67 -13.35 7.89
CA GLY A 155 19.88 -12.53 8.05
C GLY A 155 20.02 -11.38 7.05
N TYR A 156 19.00 -11.10 6.24
CA TYR A 156 18.97 -9.94 5.34
C TYR A 156 18.70 -8.62 6.06
N LEU A 157 18.03 -8.68 7.20
CA LEU A 157 17.86 -7.57 8.13
C LEU A 157 18.40 -7.97 9.51
N HIS A 158 18.93 -7.01 10.25
CA HIS A 158 19.30 -7.21 11.64
C HIS A 158 18.58 -6.19 12.51
N ILE A 159 17.58 -6.66 13.25
CA ILE A 159 16.76 -5.86 14.14
C ILE A 159 16.94 -6.41 15.56
N GLU A 160 17.44 -5.58 16.48
CA GLU A 160 17.73 -5.98 17.88
C GLU A 160 16.45 -6.19 18.71
N ASP A 161 15.31 -5.67 18.26
CA ASP A 161 14.04 -5.78 18.96
C ASP A 161 13.46 -7.20 18.88
N LYS A 162 13.41 -7.89 20.02
CA LYS A 162 12.89 -9.27 20.18
C LYS A 162 11.49 -9.50 19.59
N ARG A 163 10.67 -8.45 19.45
CA ARG A 163 9.33 -8.58 18.84
C ARG A 163 9.39 -9.03 17.37
N VAL A 164 10.53 -8.85 16.69
CA VAL A 164 10.77 -9.33 15.32
C VAL A 164 10.86 -10.87 15.22
N GLU A 165 11.16 -11.56 16.32
CA GLU A 165 11.38 -13.01 16.34
C GLU A 165 10.09 -13.82 16.31
N GLN A 166 8.92 -13.16 16.48
CA GLN A 166 7.60 -13.79 16.49
C GLN A 166 7.40 -14.76 15.29
N PRO A 167 6.63 -15.86 15.44
CA PRO A 167 6.45 -16.91 14.43
C PRO A 167 5.58 -16.50 13.24
N VAL A 168 6.12 -16.59 12.02
CA VAL A 168 5.35 -16.35 10.78
C VAL A 168 4.57 -17.63 10.44
N THR A 169 3.25 -17.55 10.56
CA THR A 169 2.27 -18.61 10.26
C THR A 169 1.24 -18.12 9.24
N LEU A 170 0.43 -19.02 8.66
CA LEU A 170 -0.72 -18.63 7.82
C LEU A 170 -1.67 -17.69 8.56
N LEU A 171 -1.92 -17.96 9.85
CA LEU A 171 -2.70 -17.08 10.71
C LEU A 171 -2.07 -15.69 10.79
N SER A 172 -0.74 -15.59 10.89
CA SER A 172 -0.05 -14.30 10.84
C SER A 172 -0.08 -13.61 9.49
N ILE A 173 -0.13 -14.36 8.38
CA ILE A 173 -0.21 -13.72 7.06
C ILE A 173 -1.57 -13.03 6.87
N PHE A 174 -2.65 -13.63 7.35
CA PHE A 174 -4.01 -13.11 7.15
C PHE A 174 -4.52 -12.25 8.30
N PHE A 175 -4.15 -12.56 9.54
CA PHE A 175 -4.75 -11.99 10.75
C PHE A 175 -3.72 -11.44 11.75
N TRP A 176 -2.41 -11.62 11.50
CA TRP A 176 -1.38 -11.27 12.47
C TRP A 176 -0.07 -10.69 11.82
#